data_AF-A0A672SJW0-F1
#
_entry.id   AF-A0A672SJW0-F1
#
_cell.length_a   1.000
_cell.length_b   1.000
_cell.length_c   1.000
_cell.angle_alpha   90.00
_cell.angle_beta   90.00
_cell.angle_gamma   90.00
#
_symmetry.space_group_name_H-M   'P 1'
#
loop_
_entity.id
_entity.type
_entity.pdbx_description
1 polymer ?
#
loop_
_entity_poly.entity_id
_entity_poly.type
_entity_poly.pdbx_seq_one_letter_code
_entity_poly.pdbx_strand_id
1 'polypeptide(L)'
;ESMGAHLSAYTSREHTAYYMKTLAKDLPKAVELLAEVVQSSSLSEADIELQRSVVLRELEEVQGSLQDVCLDVLHATAFQGTPLGHSVIGPSANARTLTRNDLVEYINSHYKAPRMVLATAGGVNHDELVGLAKQHFSGVSFEYEGDAVPVLSPCRFTGSEIRMRDDAMPLAHIAIAVEGAGVASPDIVPLMVANSIIGSYDITFGGGKNKSYAAVTPKIVRDVCSKYIYDKCPAVSAVGPIEQVPDYNRMRSAMYWLRF
;
A
#
# COMPACT_ATOMS: atom_id res chain seq x y z
N GLU A 1 17.47 -14.85 -15.96
CA GLU A 1 17.62 -16.29 -15.61
C GLU A 1 19.05 -16.79 -15.66
N SER A 2 19.82 -16.52 -16.73
CA SER A 2 21.22 -16.98 -16.87
C SER A 2 22.16 -16.57 -15.73
N MET A 3 21.90 -15.45 -15.05
CA MET A 3 22.68 -14.96 -13.91
C MET A 3 22.14 -15.42 -12.54
N GLY A 4 21.08 -16.24 -12.50
CA GLY A 4 20.39 -16.60 -11.26
C GLY A 4 19.66 -15.42 -10.57
N ALA A 5 19.54 -14.29 -11.27
CA ALA A 5 18.86 -13.09 -10.80
C ALA A 5 17.34 -13.24 -10.82
N HIS A 6 16.67 -12.70 -9.79
CA HIS A 6 15.21 -12.60 -9.73
C HIS A 6 14.79 -11.13 -9.76
N LEU A 7 14.03 -10.74 -10.79
CA LEU A 7 13.43 -9.42 -10.94
C LEU A 7 11.95 -9.51 -10.53
N SER A 8 11.49 -8.54 -9.76
CA SER A 8 10.08 -8.41 -9.43
C SER A 8 9.70 -6.94 -9.29
N ALA A 9 8.40 -6.67 -9.34
CA ALA A 9 7.84 -5.37 -9.07
C ALA A 9 6.58 -5.51 -8.22
N TYR A 10 6.28 -4.47 -7.43
CA TYR A 10 4.96 -4.31 -6.81
C TYR A 10 4.60 -2.83 -6.73
N THR A 11 3.29 -2.57 -6.72
CA THR A 11 2.73 -1.23 -6.58
C THR A 11 1.83 -1.20 -5.35
N SER A 12 2.02 -0.16 -4.53
CA SER A 12 1.12 0.22 -3.44
C SER A 12 0.41 1.52 -3.80
N ARG A 13 -0.45 2.03 -2.91
CA ARG A 13 -1.17 3.31 -3.11
C ARG A 13 -0.24 4.51 -3.26
N GLU A 14 0.94 4.48 -2.64
CA GLU A 14 1.82 5.64 -2.54
C GLU A 14 3.22 5.42 -3.15
N HIS A 15 3.59 4.19 -3.49
CA HIS A 15 4.91 3.90 -4.07
C HIS A 15 4.88 2.65 -4.96
N THR A 16 5.78 2.64 -5.93
CA THR A 16 6.06 1.49 -6.80
C THR A 16 7.52 1.10 -6.58
N ALA A 17 7.78 -0.20 -6.46
CA ALA A 17 9.13 -0.72 -6.30
C ALA A 17 9.43 -1.73 -7.41
N TYR A 18 10.50 -1.47 -8.16
CA TYR A 18 11.15 -2.45 -9.03
C TYR A 18 12.43 -2.89 -8.35
N TYR A 19 12.57 -4.17 -8.04
CA TYR A 19 13.72 -4.67 -7.32
C TYR A 19 14.27 -5.95 -7.95
N MET A 20 15.57 -6.13 -7.80
CA MET A 20 16.26 -7.32 -8.28
C MET A 20 17.11 -7.92 -7.16
N LYS A 21 17.03 -9.24 -7.02
CA LYS A 21 17.93 -10.02 -6.16
C LYS A 21 18.97 -10.69 -7.04
N THR A 22 20.24 -10.36 -6.84
CA THR A 22 21.37 -10.86 -7.64
C THR A 22 22.56 -11.20 -6.75
N LEU A 23 23.55 -11.88 -7.34
CA LEU A 23 24.87 -12.03 -6.72
C LEU A 23 25.64 -10.72 -6.82
N ALA A 24 26.50 -10.43 -5.83
CA ALA A 24 27.26 -9.18 -5.77
C ALA A 24 28.09 -8.90 -7.04
N LYS A 25 28.63 -9.95 -7.66
CA LYS A 25 29.41 -9.85 -8.92
C LYS A 25 28.61 -9.34 -10.12
N ASP A 26 27.28 -9.51 -10.08
CA ASP A 26 26.37 -9.15 -11.19
C ASP A 26 25.69 -7.78 -10.95
N LEU A 27 26.17 -7.02 -9.96
CA LEU A 27 25.65 -5.68 -9.63
C LEU A 27 25.62 -4.73 -10.84
N PRO A 28 26.69 -4.60 -11.66
CA PRO A 28 26.64 -3.71 -12.83
C PRO A 28 25.49 -4.04 -13.77
N LYS A 29 25.28 -5.34 -14.04
CA LYS A 29 24.21 -5.79 -14.93
C LYS A 29 22.82 -5.62 -14.32
N ALA A 30 22.70 -5.78 -13.01
CA ALA A 30 21.45 -5.55 -12.29
C ALA A 30 21.01 -4.08 -12.37
N VAL A 31 21.94 -3.14 -12.16
CA VAL A 31 21.68 -1.70 -12.26
C VAL A 31 21.32 -1.30 -13.68
N GLU A 32 22.04 -1.82 -14.68
CA GLU A 32 21.73 -1.63 -16.10
C GLU A 32 20.30 -2.05 -16.45
N LEU A 33 19.91 -3.28 -16.07
CA LEU A 33 18.59 -3.83 -16.36
C LEU A 33 17.48 -3.06 -15.65
N LEU A 34 17.66 -2.67 -14.39
CA LEU A 34 16.68 -1.85 -13.68
C LEU A 34 16.53 -0.47 -14.32
N ALA A 35 17.63 0.13 -14.76
CA ALA A 35 17.60 1.41 -15.44
C ALA A 35 16.87 1.34 -16.78
N GLU A 36 17.06 0.26 -17.54
CA GLU A 36 16.37 0.01 -18.81
C GLU A 36 14.86 -0.21 -18.61
N VAL A 37 14.47 -1.00 -17.61
CA VAL A 37 13.04 -1.24 -17.29
C VAL A 37 12.32 0.07 -16.97
N VAL A 38 12.94 0.97 -16.22
CA VAL A 38 12.29 2.21 -15.79
C VAL A 38 12.30 3.30 -16.86
N GLN A 39 13.35 3.39 -17.69
CA GLN A 39 13.50 4.47 -18.69
C GLN A 39 13.04 4.08 -20.11
N SER A 40 13.27 2.83 -20.51
CA SER A 40 13.15 2.38 -21.90
C SER A 40 12.11 1.27 -22.05
N SER A 41 10.96 1.42 -21.38
CA SER A 41 9.85 0.48 -21.51
C SER A 41 9.30 0.47 -22.94
N SER A 42 9.44 -0.65 -23.63
CA SER A 42 8.77 -0.89 -24.91
C SER A 42 7.27 -1.08 -24.69
N LEU A 43 6.49 -0.04 -24.96
CA LEU A 43 5.03 -0.09 -24.88
C LEU A 43 4.43 -0.41 -26.25
N SER A 44 4.56 -1.67 -26.69
CA SER A 44 3.91 -2.13 -27.92
C SER A 44 2.42 -2.39 -27.67
N GLU A 45 1.57 -2.14 -28.67
CA GLU A 45 0.11 -2.38 -28.52
C GLU A 45 -0.20 -3.86 -28.27
N ALA A 46 0.57 -4.76 -28.88
CA ALA A 46 0.42 -6.20 -28.70
C ALA A 46 0.73 -6.64 -27.26
N ASP A 47 1.79 -6.09 -26.65
CA ASP A 47 2.15 -6.40 -25.26
C ASP A 47 1.11 -5.83 -24.28
N ILE A 48 0.59 -4.63 -24.55
CA ILE A 48 -0.46 -4.01 -23.73
C ILE A 48 -1.74 -4.87 -23.75
N GLU A 49 -2.15 -5.37 -24.92
CA GLU A 49 -3.32 -6.25 -25.02
C GLU A 49 -3.11 -7.56 -24.26
N LEU A 50 -1.93 -8.15 -24.38
CA LEU A 50 -1.58 -9.36 -23.65
C LEU A 50 -1.64 -9.13 -22.13
N GLN A 51 -1.02 -8.04 -21.64
CA GLN A 51 -1.03 -7.70 -20.22
C GLN A 51 -2.41 -7.33 -19.69
N ARG A 52 -3.29 -6.73 -20.52
CA ARG A 52 -4.67 -6.41 -20.12
C ARG A 52 -5.44 -7.66 -19.71
N SER A 53 -5.26 -8.77 -20.44
CA SER A 53 -5.91 -10.04 -20.09
C SER A 53 -5.43 -10.59 -18.74
N VAL A 54 -4.14 -10.40 -18.43
CA VAL A 54 -3.54 -10.79 -17.13
C VAL A 54 -4.10 -9.94 -16.01
N VAL A 55 -4.16 -8.62 -16.16
CA VAL A 55 -4.70 -7.70 -15.15
C VAL A 55 -6.19 -7.97 -14.86
N LEU A 56 -6.98 -8.27 -15.89
CA LEU A 56 -8.40 -8.63 -15.69
C LEU A 56 -8.57 -9.93 -14.90
N ARG A 57 -7.66 -10.90 -15.09
CA ARG A 57 -7.64 -12.13 -14.31
C ARG A 57 -7.18 -11.89 -12.87
N GLU A 58 -6.14 -11.08 -12.67
CA GLU A 58 -5.69 -10.70 -11.32
C GLU A 58 -6.81 -9.99 -10.54
N LEU A 59 -7.63 -9.16 -11.19
CA LEU A 59 -8.83 -8.57 -10.61
C LEU A 59 -9.81 -9.64 -10.09
N GLU A 60 -10.07 -10.69 -10.88
CA GLU A 60 -10.92 -11.81 -10.46
C GLU A 60 -10.32 -12.60 -9.30
N GLU A 61 -9.00 -12.79 -9.31
CA GLU A 61 -8.28 -13.49 -8.22
C GLU A 61 -8.31 -12.69 -6.91
N VAL A 62 -8.11 -11.37 -6.95
CA VAL A 62 -8.22 -10.49 -5.78
C VAL A 62 -9.63 -10.48 -5.21
N GLN A 63 -10.67 -10.53 -6.06
CA GLN A 63 -12.06 -10.66 -5.60
C GLN A 63 -12.33 -11.97 -4.85
N GLY A 64 -11.52 -13.01 -5.08
CA GLY A 64 -11.57 -14.25 -4.32
C GLY A 64 -11.06 -14.12 -2.87
N SER A 65 -10.23 -13.11 -2.57
CA SER A 65 -9.72 -12.84 -1.23
C SER A 65 -10.60 -11.82 -0.51
N LEU A 66 -11.56 -12.32 0.27
CA LEU A 66 -12.50 -11.48 1.01
C LEU A 66 -11.84 -10.58 2.05
N GLN A 67 -10.66 -10.97 2.54
CA GLN A 67 -9.87 -10.12 3.43
C GLN A 67 -9.36 -8.87 2.69
N ASP A 68 -8.82 -9.05 1.49
CA ASP A 68 -8.30 -7.94 0.68
C ASP A 68 -9.45 -7.05 0.21
N VAL A 69 -10.57 -7.65 -0.23
CA VAL A 69 -11.79 -6.90 -0.57
C VAL A 69 -12.26 -6.08 0.63
N CYS A 70 -12.31 -6.67 1.82
CA CYS A 70 -12.75 -5.96 3.03
C CYS A 70 -11.84 -4.76 3.38
N LEU A 71 -10.52 -4.90 3.21
CA LEU A 71 -9.55 -3.82 3.43
C LEU A 71 -9.57 -2.75 2.34
N ASP A 72 -9.80 -3.13 1.09
CA ASP A 72 -9.89 -2.18 -0.03
C ASP A 72 -11.16 -1.32 0.10
N VAL A 73 -12.28 -1.98 0.41
CA VAL A 73 -13.56 -1.33 0.70
C VAL A 73 -13.46 -0.44 1.96
N LEU A 74 -12.69 -0.85 2.97
CA LEU A 74 -12.42 -0.01 4.14
C LEU A 74 -11.68 1.28 3.74
N HIS A 75 -10.66 1.20 2.89
CA HIS A 75 -9.95 2.39 2.41
C HIS A 75 -10.87 3.33 1.63
N ALA A 76 -11.67 2.77 0.70
CA ALA A 76 -12.65 3.55 -0.07
C ALA A 76 -13.66 4.26 0.83
N THR A 77 -14.04 3.63 1.95
CA THR A 77 -15.00 4.14 2.93
C THR A 77 -14.37 5.13 3.91
N ALA A 78 -13.12 4.91 4.31
CA ALA A 78 -12.38 5.78 5.21
C ALA A 78 -11.88 7.06 4.54
N PHE A 79 -11.58 7.03 3.24
CA PHE A 79 -10.95 8.14 2.51
C PHE A 79 -11.83 8.62 1.35
N GLN A 80 -13.15 8.62 1.56
CA GLN A 80 -14.15 8.98 0.56
C GLN A 80 -13.86 10.35 -0.07
N GLY A 81 -13.90 10.41 -1.40
CA GLY A 81 -13.65 11.63 -2.16
C GLY A 81 -12.19 12.09 -2.18
N THR A 82 -11.24 11.25 -1.75
CA THR A 82 -9.80 11.54 -1.81
C THR A 82 -9.05 10.44 -2.57
N PRO A 83 -7.86 10.73 -3.15
CA PRO A 83 -7.12 9.76 -3.95
C PRO A 83 -6.78 8.46 -3.19
N LEU A 84 -6.62 8.50 -1.87
CA LEU A 84 -6.29 7.35 -1.04
C LEU A 84 -7.44 6.33 -0.92
N GLY A 85 -8.67 6.75 -1.23
CA GLY A 85 -9.83 5.87 -1.30
C GLY A 85 -9.86 5.00 -2.56
N HIS A 86 -9.00 5.25 -3.55
CA HIS A 86 -8.94 4.43 -4.75
C HIS A 86 -8.22 3.10 -4.48
N SER A 87 -8.72 2.05 -5.12
CA SER A 87 -8.04 0.75 -5.19
C SER A 87 -6.78 0.84 -6.02
N VAL A 88 -5.77 0.02 -5.71
CA VAL A 88 -4.50 -0.02 -6.46
C VAL A 88 -4.73 -0.50 -7.90
N ILE A 89 -5.61 -1.49 -8.09
CA ILE A 89 -5.89 -2.04 -9.42
C ILE A 89 -6.95 -1.21 -10.17
N GLY A 90 -7.84 -0.57 -9.42
CA GLY A 90 -8.91 0.26 -9.96
C GLY A 90 -10.04 -0.52 -10.64
N PRO A 91 -11.01 0.17 -11.25
CA PRO A 91 -12.17 -0.46 -11.87
C PRO A 91 -11.80 -1.27 -13.13
N SER A 92 -12.45 -2.41 -13.34
CA SER A 92 -12.27 -3.24 -14.54
C SER A 92 -12.62 -2.51 -15.84
N ALA A 93 -13.53 -1.53 -15.80
CA ALA A 93 -13.84 -0.67 -16.93
C ALA A 93 -12.62 0.14 -17.40
N ASN A 94 -11.83 0.68 -16.46
CA ASN A 94 -10.63 1.46 -16.77
C ASN A 94 -9.54 0.57 -17.38
N ALA A 95 -9.34 -0.63 -16.84
CA ALA A 95 -8.38 -1.59 -17.40
C ALA A 95 -8.70 -1.95 -18.87
N ARG A 96 -9.99 -1.94 -19.26
CA ARG A 96 -10.44 -2.21 -20.63
C ARG A 96 -10.19 -1.05 -21.60
N THR A 97 -10.22 0.18 -21.12
CA THR A 97 -10.10 1.39 -21.97
C THR A 97 -8.69 2.00 -21.96
N LEU A 98 -7.80 1.51 -21.09
CA LEU A 98 -6.46 2.04 -20.94
C LEU A 98 -5.64 1.90 -22.23
N THR A 99 -5.10 3.04 -22.69
CA THR A 99 -4.37 3.17 -23.95
C THR A 99 -2.87 3.33 -23.71
N ARG A 100 -2.07 3.17 -24.77
CA ARG A 100 -0.64 3.44 -24.75
C ARG A 100 -0.32 4.88 -24.33
N ASN A 101 -1.12 5.84 -24.78
CA ASN A 101 -0.85 7.26 -24.50
C ASN A 101 -1.02 7.57 -23.01
N ASP A 102 -2.01 6.96 -22.35
CA ASP A 102 -2.21 7.10 -20.90
C ASP A 102 -0.99 6.61 -20.10
N LEU A 103 -0.39 5.48 -20.53
CA LEU A 103 0.83 4.95 -19.92
C LEU A 103 2.03 5.86 -20.13
N VAL A 104 2.20 6.39 -21.35
CA VAL A 104 3.29 7.33 -21.66
C VAL A 104 3.14 8.61 -20.84
N GLU A 105 1.93 9.14 -20.71
CA GLU A 105 1.65 10.31 -19.90
C GLU A 105 1.93 10.05 -18.41
N TYR A 106 1.54 8.88 -17.90
CA TYR A 106 1.82 8.49 -16.52
C TYR A 106 3.33 8.41 -16.24
N ILE A 107 4.11 7.74 -17.11
CA ILE A 107 5.57 7.64 -17.00
C ILE A 107 6.18 9.04 -17.07
N ASN A 108 5.78 9.86 -18.04
CA ASN A 108 6.31 11.20 -18.25
C ASN A 108 5.99 12.19 -17.13
N SER A 109 4.96 11.94 -16.32
CA SER A 109 4.59 12.80 -15.18
C SER A 109 5.09 12.29 -13.83
N HIS A 110 5.20 10.97 -13.66
CA HIS A 110 5.52 10.36 -12.35
C HIS A 110 6.95 9.84 -12.24
N TYR A 111 7.55 9.32 -13.32
CA TYR A 111 8.89 8.70 -13.28
C TYR A 111 9.97 9.76 -13.50
N LYS A 112 10.20 10.56 -12.46
CA LYS A 112 11.16 11.67 -12.46
C LYS A 112 12.25 11.47 -11.43
N ALA A 113 13.45 11.97 -11.74
CA ALA A 113 14.63 11.78 -10.90
C ALA A 113 14.43 12.22 -9.43
N PRO A 114 13.76 13.37 -9.12
CA PRO A 114 13.52 13.77 -7.73
C PRO A 114 12.58 12.85 -6.93
N ARG A 115 11.82 11.98 -7.61
CA ARG A 115 10.83 11.06 -7.00
C ARG A 115 11.28 9.61 -7.02
N MET A 116 12.52 9.34 -7.43
CA MET A 116 13.09 8.02 -7.51
C MET A 116 14.25 7.87 -6.53
N VAL A 117 14.34 6.71 -5.89
CA VAL A 117 15.44 6.36 -5.01
C VAL A 117 15.96 4.98 -5.43
N LEU A 118 17.26 4.91 -5.73
CA LEU A 118 17.96 3.64 -5.91
C LEU A 118 18.53 3.19 -4.57
N ALA A 119 18.05 2.06 -4.06
CA ALA A 119 18.49 1.46 -2.81
C ALA A 119 19.11 0.08 -3.06
N THR A 120 20.21 -0.21 -2.36
CA THR A 120 20.88 -1.51 -2.38
C THR A 120 21.25 -1.94 -0.97
N ALA A 121 21.16 -3.23 -0.68
CA ALA A 121 21.63 -3.81 0.58
C ALA A 121 22.42 -5.10 0.29
N GLY A 122 23.59 -5.27 0.91
CA GLY A 122 24.45 -6.44 0.73
C GLY A 122 25.92 -6.08 0.47
N GLY A 123 26.64 -6.97 -0.20
CA GLY A 123 28.06 -6.80 -0.55
C GLY A 123 28.29 -5.82 -1.69
N VAL A 124 27.86 -4.56 -1.53
CA VAL A 124 27.94 -3.50 -2.54
C VAL A 124 28.81 -2.36 -2.03
N ASN A 125 29.72 -1.86 -2.88
CA ASN A 125 30.46 -0.64 -2.61
C ASN A 125 29.62 0.58 -3.04
N HIS A 126 29.50 1.57 -2.16
CA HIS A 126 28.71 2.79 -2.45
C HIS A 126 29.26 3.58 -3.64
N ASP A 127 30.59 3.73 -3.76
CA ASP A 127 31.19 4.52 -4.83
C ASP A 127 30.98 3.87 -6.20
N GLU A 128 31.05 2.53 -6.25
CA GLU A 128 30.75 1.74 -7.44
C GLU A 128 29.27 1.92 -7.84
N LEU A 129 28.35 1.82 -6.88
CA LEU A 129 26.93 2.01 -7.12
C LEU A 129 26.61 3.41 -7.66
N VAL A 130 27.21 4.45 -7.06
CA VAL A 130 27.03 5.82 -7.51
C VAL A 130 27.58 6.01 -8.92
N GLY A 131 28.70 5.37 -9.25
CA GLY A 131 29.25 5.35 -10.61
C GLY A 131 28.28 4.73 -11.62
N LEU A 132 27.76 3.53 -11.31
CA LEU A 132 26.78 2.83 -12.13
C LEU A 132 25.47 3.63 -12.27
N ALA A 133 25.01 4.24 -11.18
CA ALA A 133 23.79 5.05 -11.19
C ALA A 133 23.94 6.28 -12.10
N LYS A 134 25.07 6.99 -12.02
CA LYS A 134 25.37 8.12 -12.91
C LYS A 134 25.43 7.69 -14.38
N GLN A 135 25.95 6.50 -14.66
CA GLN A 135 26.04 5.98 -16.02
C GLN A 135 24.66 5.62 -16.58
N HIS A 136 23.89 4.81 -15.85
CA HIS A 136 22.67 4.19 -16.38
C HIS A 136 21.38 5.01 -16.16
N PHE A 137 21.30 5.85 -15.12
CA PHE A 137 20.12 6.68 -14.83
C PHE A 137 20.25 8.13 -15.33
N SER A 138 21.24 8.41 -16.19
CA SER A 138 21.47 9.75 -16.76
C SER A 138 20.33 10.23 -17.67
N GLY A 139 19.50 9.32 -18.20
CA GLY A 139 18.37 9.66 -19.07
C GLY A 139 17.08 10.05 -18.33
N VAL A 140 17.02 9.91 -17.01
CA VAL A 140 15.81 10.26 -16.24
C VAL A 140 15.67 11.78 -16.17
N SER A 141 14.57 12.31 -16.71
CA SER A 141 14.33 13.76 -16.71
C SER A 141 14.05 14.30 -15.30
N PHE A 142 14.61 15.48 -15.02
CA PHE A 142 14.29 16.31 -13.86
C PHE A 142 13.15 17.30 -14.16
N GLU A 143 12.87 17.53 -15.44
CA GLU A 143 11.94 18.55 -15.90
C GLU A 143 10.52 18.00 -15.94
N TYR A 144 9.58 18.80 -15.42
CA TYR A 144 8.15 18.62 -15.60
C TYR A 144 7.71 19.53 -16.75
N GLU A 145 6.91 19.00 -17.67
CA GLU A 145 6.31 19.83 -18.71
C GLU A 145 5.18 20.68 -18.08
N GLY A 146 5.32 22.00 -18.08
CA GLY A 146 4.33 22.92 -17.51
C GLY A 146 4.07 22.70 -16.01
N ASP A 147 2.79 22.77 -15.61
CA ASP A 147 2.33 22.52 -14.23
C ASP A 147 2.10 21.03 -13.92
N ALA A 148 2.73 20.11 -14.66
CA ALA A 148 2.53 18.66 -14.50
C ALA A 148 3.13 18.06 -13.21
N VAL A 149 3.56 18.88 -12.24
CA VAL A 149 4.02 18.38 -10.93
C VAL A 149 2.81 17.83 -10.18
N PRO A 150 2.77 16.53 -9.86
CA PRO A 150 1.61 15.97 -9.17
C PRO A 150 1.47 16.56 -7.78
N VAL A 151 0.40 17.31 -7.54
CA VAL A 151 0.10 17.93 -6.26
C VAL A 151 -0.46 16.87 -5.31
N LEU A 152 0.19 16.69 -4.17
CA LEU A 152 -0.32 15.85 -3.09
C LEU A 152 -1.47 16.57 -2.40
N SER A 153 -2.70 16.15 -2.67
CA SER A 153 -3.87 16.65 -1.96
C SER A 153 -3.97 16.00 -0.58
N PRO A 154 -4.32 16.79 0.46
CA PRO A 154 -4.51 16.23 1.80
C PRO A 154 -5.67 15.24 1.77
N CYS A 155 -5.41 14.03 2.26
CA CYS A 155 -6.44 13.01 2.41
C CYS A 155 -7.12 13.16 3.78
N ARG A 156 -8.45 13.10 3.80
CA ARG A 156 -9.25 13.24 5.01
C ARG A 156 -9.81 11.87 5.40
N PHE A 157 -9.65 11.51 6.66
CA PHE A 157 -10.34 10.35 7.22
C PHE A 157 -11.80 10.70 7.55
N THR A 158 -12.72 9.88 7.05
CA THR A 158 -14.16 9.95 7.28
C THR A 158 -14.63 8.71 8.02
N GLY A 159 -15.08 8.87 9.26
CA GLY A 159 -15.75 7.80 9.99
C GLY A 159 -17.10 7.49 9.34
N SER A 160 -17.20 6.33 8.70
CA SER A 160 -18.40 5.87 7.99
C SER A 160 -18.44 4.35 7.96
N GLU A 161 -19.52 3.76 7.43
CA GLU A 161 -19.61 2.31 7.30
C GLU A 161 -20.14 1.87 5.93
N ILE A 162 -19.73 0.67 5.54
CA ILE A 162 -20.30 -0.05 4.40
C ILE A 162 -20.49 -1.52 4.76
N ARG A 163 -21.63 -2.06 4.34
CA ARG A 163 -22.10 -3.41 4.67
C ARG A 163 -22.52 -4.13 3.40
N MET A 164 -21.80 -5.17 3.03
CA MET A 164 -22.09 -6.05 1.91
C MET A 164 -22.61 -7.38 2.47
N ARG A 165 -23.91 -7.41 2.80
CA ARG A 165 -24.54 -8.60 3.36
C ARG A 165 -24.71 -9.67 2.28
N ASP A 166 -24.17 -10.85 2.56
CA ASP A 166 -24.41 -12.05 1.77
C ASP A 166 -24.47 -13.26 2.71
N ASP A 167 -25.69 -13.72 2.98
CA ASP A 167 -25.97 -14.82 3.90
C ASP A 167 -25.60 -16.19 3.31
N ALA A 168 -25.28 -16.27 2.01
CA ALA A 168 -24.81 -17.51 1.39
C ALA A 168 -23.33 -17.77 1.68
N MET A 169 -22.58 -16.77 2.13
CA MET A 169 -21.18 -16.90 2.47
C MET A 169 -20.99 -17.60 3.83
N PRO A 170 -19.95 -18.44 3.99
CA PRO A 170 -19.77 -19.23 5.21
C PRO A 170 -19.28 -18.41 6.42
N LEU A 171 -18.61 -17.28 6.19
CA LEU A 171 -17.94 -16.48 7.22
C LEU A 171 -18.14 -14.98 6.96
N ALA A 172 -18.26 -14.23 8.04
CA ALA A 172 -18.26 -12.76 8.00
C ALA A 172 -16.83 -12.22 8.09
N HIS A 173 -16.49 -11.27 7.23
CA HIS A 173 -15.23 -10.55 7.21
C HIS A 173 -15.49 -9.09 7.58
N ILE A 174 -14.88 -8.62 8.66
CA ILE A 174 -15.16 -7.28 9.20
C ILE A 174 -13.84 -6.59 9.50
N ALA A 175 -13.71 -5.33 9.07
CA ALA A 175 -12.60 -4.48 9.42
C ALA A 175 -13.10 -3.18 10.02
N ILE A 176 -12.47 -2.76 11.12
CA ILE A 176 -12.75 -1.52 11.84
C ILE A 176 -11.44 -0.77 11.97
N ALA A 177 -11.42 0.49 11.55
CA ALA A 177 -10.23 1.33 11.66
C ALA A 177 -10.56 2.71 12.22
N VAL A 178 -9.54 3.34 12.78
CA VAL A 178 -9.51 4.76 13.15
C VAL A 178 -8.38 5.43 12.39
N GLU A 179 -8.42 6.76 12.30
CA GLU A 179 -7.35 7.53 11.68
C GLU A 179 -6.01 7.26 12.37
N GLY A 180 -5.00 6.88 11.59
CA GLY A 180 -3.64 6.63 12.08
C GLY A 180 -2.76 7.88 12.08
N ALA A 181 -1.51 7.72 12.51
CA ALA A 181 -0.49 8.75 12.36
C ALA A 181 0.20 8.64 10.99
N GLY A 182 0.56 9.78 10.40
CA GLY A 182 1.42 9.80 9.20
C GLY A 182 2.85 9.33 9.50
N VAL A 183 3.59 8.92 8.47
CA VAL A 183 4.95 8.33 8.60
C VAL A 183 5.94 9.26 9.31
N ALA A 184 5.82 10.57 9.13
CA ALA A 184 6.68 11.57 9.78
C ALA A 184 6.26 11.94 11.21
N SER A 185 5.12 11.43 11.69
CA SER A 185 4.62 11.74 13.04
C SER A 185 5.44 11.00 14.10
N PRO A 186 5.81 11.66 15.22
CA PRO A 186 6.46 10.97 16.34
C PRO A 186 5.58 9.87 16.96
N ASP A 187 4.27 9.93 16.73
CA ASP A 187 3.30 8.96 17.27
C ASP A 187 3.27 7.62 16.50
N ILE A 188 3.96 7.52 15.36
CA ILE A 188 3.98 6.29 14.54
C ILE A 188 4.58 5.12 15.33
N VAL A 189 5.69 5.34 16.04
CA VAL A 189 6.37 4.29 16.81
C VAL A 189 5.52 3.84 18.01
N PRO A 190 4.94 4.74 18.83
CA PRO A 190 3.94 4.35 19.82
C PRO A 190 2.75 3.59 19.27
N LEU A 191 2.19 3.98 18.11
CA LEU A 191 1.09 3.25 17.48
C LEU A 191 1.51 1.84 17.02
N MET A 192 2.73 1.68 16.49
CA MET A 192 3.27 0.36 16.15
C MET A 192 3.41 -0.54 17.40
N VAL A 193 3.82 0.04 18.53
CA VAL A 193 3.87 -0.69 19.81
C VAL A 193 2.46 -1.05 20.28
N ALA A 194 1.50 -0.13 20.20
CA ALA A 194 0.10 -0.40 20.53
C ALA A 194 -0.47 -1.55 19.68
N ASN A 195 -0.21 -1.53 18.38
CA ASN A 195 -0.59 -2.62 17.47
C ASN A 195 0.05 -3.95 17.87
N SER A 196 1.34 -3.95 18.28
CA SER A 196 2.00 -5.16 18.76
C SER A 196 1.45 -5.69 20.09
N ILE A 197 0.86 -4.83 20.92
CA ILE A 197 0.20 -5.23 22.18
C ILE A 197 -1.16 -5.87 21.90
N ILE A 198 -1.94 -5.31 20.97
CA ILE A 198 -3.21 -5.90 20.50
C ILE A 198 -2.92 -7.26 19.84
N GLY A 199 -1.90 -7.30 18.98
CA GLY A 199 -1.42 -8.51 18.32
C GLY A 199 -2.38 -9.03 17.25
N SER A 200 -2.15 -10.27 16.85
CA SER A 200 -3.03 -11.03 15.98
C SER A 200 -3.32 -12.39 16.60
N TYR A 201 -4.48 -12.96 16.29
CA TYR A 201 -4.90 -14.28 16.75
C TYR A 201 -5.37 -15.12 15.56
N ASP A 202 -4.94 -16.37 15.53
CA ASP A 202 -5.37 -17.40 14.57
C ASP A 202 -5.73 -18.66 15.37
N ILE A 203 -6.84 -19.31 15.02
CA ILE A 203 -7.35 -20.52 15.69
C ILE A 203 -6.37 -21.69 15.66
N THR A 204 -5.43 -21.69 14.71
CA THR A 204 -4.37 -22.71 14.58
C THR A 204 -3.13 -22.39 15.41
N PHE A 205 -3.08 -21.22 16.05
CA PHE A 205 -1.87 -20.70 16.68
C PHE A 205 -1.65 -21.29 18.09
N GLY A 206 -0.56 -22.05 18.25
CA GLY A 206 -0.15 -22.73 19.50
C GLY A 206 0.58 -21.88 20.56
N GLY A 207 0.72 -20.55 20.37
CA GLY A 207 1.17 -19.59 21.39
C GLY A 207 2.62 -19.06 21.32
N GLY A 208 2.87 -17.86 21.90
CA GLY A 208 4.22 -17.27 22.14
C GLY A 208 4.24 -15.78 22.55
N LYS A 209 5.08 -15.41 23.54
CA LYS A 209 5.05 -14.18 24.39
C LYS A 209 5.65 -12.88 23.80
N ASN A 210 5.08 -11.75 24.26
CA ASN A 210 5.66 -10.42 24.53
C ASN A 210 6.84 -9.92 23.68
N LYS A 211 6.57 -8.94 22.80
CA LYS A 211 7.57 -8.02 22.23
C LYS A 211 7.49 -6.68 22.97
N SER A 212 8.56 -6.26 23.65
CA SER A 212 8.61 -4.96 24.33
C SER A 212 9.70 -4.08 23.73
N TYR A 213 9.44 -2.78 23.60
CA TYR A 213 10.35 -1.77 23.05
C TYR A 213 10.73 -0.80 24.17
N ALA A 214 12.02 -0.67 24.49
CA ALA A 214 12.48 0.02 25.71
C ALA A 214 12.19 1.54 25.74
N ALA A 215 11.98 2.17 24.58
CA ALA A 215 11.71 3.60 24.46
C ALA A 215 10.23 3.99 24.67
N VAL A 216 9.31 3.02 24.68
CA VAL A 216 7.86 3.28 24.76
C VAL A 216 7.34 2.84 26.14
N THR A 217 6.91 3.81 26.95
CA THR A 217 6.34 3.54 28.28
C THR A 217 4.83 3.30 28.19
N PRO A 218 4.23 2.59 29.16
CA PRO A 218 2.77 2.41 29.20
C PRO A 218 1.98 3.73 29.22
N LYS A 219 2.56 4.80 29.78
CA LYS A 219 1.97 6.13 29.76
C LYS A 219 1.88 6.68 28.33
N ILE A 220 2.96 6.57 27.55
CA ILE A 220 2.99 7.00 26.14
C ILE A 220 1.98 6.20 25.31
N VAL A 221 1.90 4.87 25.51
CA VAL A 221 0.89 4.05 24.82
C VAL A 221 -0.51 4.49 25.18
N ARG A 222 -0.79 4.77 26.46
CA ARG A 222 -2.09 5.28 26.90
C ARG A 222 -2.42 6.62 26.26
N ASP A 223 -1.51 7.58 26.30
CA ASP A 223 -1.71 8.92 25.75
C ASP A 223 -1.98 8.86 24.24
N VAL A 224 -1.25 8.02 23.51
CA VAL A 224 -1.43 7.79 22.07
C VAL A 224 -2.73 7.06 21.77
N CYS A 225 -3.08 6.00 22.49
CA CYS A 225 -4.37 5.33 22.34
C CYS A 225 -5.53 6.28 22.68
N SER A 226 -5.41 7.13 23.69
CA SER A 226 -6.38 8.18 23.99
C SER A 226 -6.47 9.22 22.87
N LYS A 227 -5.36 9.53 22.19
CA LYS A 227 -5.36 10.45 21.05
C LYS A 227 -6.02 9.85 19.80
N TYR A 228 -5.79 8.59 19.49
CA TYR A 228 -6.16 7.97 18.20
C TYR A 228 -7.35 7.02 18.25
N ILE A 229 -7.71 6.49 19.43
CA ILE A 229 -8.79 5.50 19.58
C ILE A 229 -9.95 6.08 20.39
N TYR A 230 -9.66 6.74 21.51
CA TYR A 230 -10.69 7.22 22.42
C TYR A 230 -11.61 8.27 21.78
N ASP A 231 -12.92 7.98 21.83
CA ASP A 231 -14.00 8.83 21.30
C ASP A 231 -13.82 9.25 19.82
N LYS A 232 -13.18 8.39 19.01
CA LYS A 232 -13.02 8.61 17.56
C LYS A 232 -14.15 8.00 16.76
N CYS A 233 -14.43 8.58 15.59
CA CYS A 233 -15.36 8.01 14.62
C CYS A 233 -14.64 6.94 13.82
N PRO A 234 -14.98 5.64 13.98
CA PRO A 234 -14.34 4.59 13.21
C PRO A 234 -14.85 4.58 11.77
N ALA A 235 -14.04 4.02 10.87
CA ALA A 235 -14.49 3.52 9.58
C ALA A 235 -14.71 2.01 9.69
N VAL A 236 -15.79 1.48 9.10
CA VAL A 236 -16.17 0.07 9.20
C VAL A 236 -16.49 -0.50 7.82
N SER A 237 -15.91 -1.64 7.49
CA SER A 237 -16.32 -2.46 6.35
C SER A 237 -16.70 -3.85 6.83
N ALA A 238 -17.78 -4.40 6.26
CA ALA A 238 -18.27 -5.74 6.61
C ALA A 238 -18.81 -6.45 5.36
N VAL A 239 -18.40 -7.70 5.16
CA VAL A 239 -18.77 -8.56 4.02
C VAL A 239 -19.19 -9.94 4.53
N GLY A 240 -20.29 -10.51 4.03
CA GLY A 240 -20.78 -11.87 4.37
C GLY A 240 -22.04 -11.88 5.26
N PRO A 241 -22.28 -12.94 6.06
CA PRO A 241 -23.44 -13.06 6.97
C PRO A 241 -23.25 -12.15 8.19
N ILE A 242 -23.64 -10.89 8.04
CA ILE A 242 -23.35 -9.79 8.99
C ILE A 242 -24.58 -9.31 9.77
N GLU A 243 -25.63 -10.13 9.87
CA GLU A 243 -26.88 -9.78 10.54
C GLU A 243 -26.71 -9.55 12.05
N GLN A 244 -25.71 -10.17 12.66
CA GLN A 244 -25.39 -10.01 14.09
C GLN A 244 -24.37 -8.89 14.37
N VAL A 245 -23.82 -8.27 13.33
CA VAL A 245 -22.81 -7.22 13.48
C VAL A 245 -23.47 -5.96 14.03
N PRO A 246 -23.02 -5.42 15.19
CA PRO A 246 -23.56 -4.20 15.79
C PRO A 246 -23.68 -3.05 14.79
N ASP A 247 -24.68 -2.19 14.94
CA ASP A 247 -24.82 -0.98 14.11
C ASP A 247 -23.70 0.03 14.41
N TYR A 248 -23.52 1.00 13.51
CA TYR A 248 -22.48 2.03 13.66
C TYR A 248 -22.55 2.75 15.00
N ASN A 249 -23.76 3.08 15.48
CA ASN A 249 -23.94 3.81 16.74
C ASN A 249 -23.45 2.99 17.93
N ARG A 250 -23.71 1.69 17.95
CA ARG A 250 -23.21 0.80 19.00
C ARG A 250 -21.69 0.64 18.95
N MET A 251 -21.10 0.58 17.76
CA MET A 251 -19.63 0.58 17.61
C MET A 251 -19.02 1.91 18.06
N ARG A 252 -19.60 3.03 17.65
CA ARG A 252 -19.15 4.39 18.00
C ARG A 252 -19.25 4.68 19.51
N SER A 253 -20.30 4.19 20.16
CA SER A 253 -20.46 4.32 21.62
C SER A 253 -19.51 3.43 22.41
N ALA A 254 -19.01 2.34 21.83
CA ALA A 254 -17.99 1.50 22.44
C ALA A 254 -16.57 2.11 22.41
N MET A 255 -16.36 3.21 21.67
CA MET A 255 -15.05 3.90 21.56
C MET A 255 -14.68 4.73 22.81
N TYR A 256 -15.56 4.81 23.82
CA TYR A 256 -15.29 5.46 25.10
C TYR A 256 -15.95 4.69 26.25
N TRP A 257 -15.47 4.90 27.47
CA TRP A 257 -16.08 4.34 28.67
C TRP A 257 -16.71 5.46 29.50
N LEU A 258 -17.89 5.23 30.06
CA LEU A 258 -18.52 6.16 31.02
C LEU A 258 -17.97 5.99 32.43
N ARG A 259 -17.18 4.94 32.67
CA ARG A 259 -16.57 4.62 33.96
C ARG A 259 -15.08 4.92 33.87
N PHE A 260 -14.69 6.07 34.41
CA PHE A 260 -13.29 6.46 34.63
C PHE A 260 -13.00 6.54 36.13
#